data_AF-A0AAN5C452-F1
#
_entry.id   AF-A0AAN5C452-F1
#
_cell.length_a   1.000
_cell.length_b   1.000
_cell.length_c   1.000
_cell.angle_alpha   90.00
_cell.angle_beta   90.00
_cell.angle_gamma   90.00
#
_symmetry.space_group_name_H-M   'P 1'
#
loop_
_entity.id
_entity.type
_entity.pdbx_description
1 polymer ?
#
loop_
_entity_poly.entity_id
_entity_poly.type
_entity_poly.pdbx_seq_one_letter_code
_entity_poly.pdbx_strand_id
1 'polypeptide(L)'
;MSVWNPDNIRDVAESVGIVNLNNDVTENLARDVEYRIAQVLEEALKFMRHSRRTLLTTQDIAQALRVLDVEPLYGYESTRPLRFGEASLGPGQPLFYVEDEEVDFEKLINAPLPKVPREISFTGIGIFR
;
A
#
# COMPACT_ATOMS: atom_id res chain seq x y z
N MET A 1 -21.04 -13.11 1.44
CA MET A 1 -20.05 -13.31 0.36
C MET A 1 -18.97 -12.27 0.61
N SER A 2 -17.70 -12.67 0.64
CA SER A 2 -16.59 -11.73 0.83
C SER A 2 -16.52 -10.76 -0.36
N VAL A 3 -16.09 -9.52 -0.14
CA VAL A 3 -15.80 -8.59 -1.25
C VAL A 3 -14.45 -8.94 -1.89
N TRP A 4 -13.57 -9.60 -1.16
CA TRP A 4 -12.28 -10.07 -1.66
C TRP A 4 -12.48 -11.20 -2.68
N ASN A 5 -11.83 -11.10 -3.85
CA ASN A 5 -11.92 -12.13 -4.88
C ASN A 5 -11.24 -13.43 -4.39
N PRO A 6 -11.98 -14.55 -4.26
CA PRO A 6 -11.40 -15.84 -3.85
C PRO A 6 -10.34 -16.37 -4.83
N ASP A 7 -10.35 -15.95 -6.11
CA ASP A 7 -9.33 -16.37 -7.07
C ASP A 7 -7.93 -15.91 -6.67
N ASN A 8 -7.80 -14.74 -6.03
CA ASN A 8 -6.51 -14.26 -5.52
C ASN A 8 -5.89 -15.23 -4.49
N ILE A 9 -6.73 -15.96 -3.74
CA ILE A 9 -6.25 -16.98 -2.79
C ILE A 9 -5.71 -18.19 -3.54
N ARG A 10 -6.36 -18.58 -4.65
CA ARG A 10 -5.90 -19.70 -5.50
C ARG A 10 -4.58 -19.35 -6.16
N ASP A 11 -4.43 -18.15 -6.71
CA ASP A 11 -3.19 -17.70 -7.35
C ASP A 11 -2.00 -17.75 -6.39
N VAL A 12 -2.20 -17.31 -5.14
CA VAL A 12 -1.17 -17.40 -4.09
C VAL A 12 -0.90 -18.85 -3.70
N ALA A 13 -1.92 -19.69 -3.60
CA ALA A 13 -1.75 -21.11 -3.30
C ALA A 13 -0.94 -21.84 -4.39
N GLU A 14 -1.21 -21.56 -5.67
CA GLU A 14 -0.47 -22.10 -6.80
C GLU A 14 0.99 -21.64 -6.80
N SER A 15 1.25 -20.38 -6.40
CA SER A 15 2.61 -19.83 -6.30
C SER A 15 3.51 -20.59 -5.31
N VAL A 16 2.91 -21.25 -4.31
CA VAL A 16 3.61 -22.09 -3.33
C VAL A 16 3.49 -23.60 -3.64
N GLY A 17 2.97 -23.96 -4.82
CA GLY A 17 2.86 -25.34 -5.31
C GLY A 17 1.58 -26.08 -4.92
N ILE A 18 0.58 -25.40 -4.36
CA ILE A 18 -0.71 -26.00 -3.99
C ILE A 18 -1.71 -25.78 -5.13
N VAL A 19 -1.91 -26.81 -5.96
CA VAL A 19 -2.74 -26.72 -7.18
C VAL A 19 -4.24 -26.91 -6.89
N ASN A 20 -4.59 -27.74 -5.90
CA ASN A 20 -5.99 -28.08 -5.62
C ASN A 20 -6.37 -27.63 -4.20
N LEU A 21 -7.00 -26.47 -4.11
CA LEU A 21 -7.57 -25.94 -2.86
C LEU A 21 -9.10 -26.14 -2.85
N ASN A 22 -9.65 -26.69 -1.77
CA ASN A 22 -11.09 -26.85 -1.63
C ASN A 22 -11.78 -25.47 -1.64
N ASN A 23 -12.89 -25.34 -2.37
CA ASN A 23 -13.67 -24.10 -2.47
C ASN A 23 -14.09 -23.55 -1.10
N ASP A 24 -14.47 -24.41 -0.16
CA ASP A 24 -14.84 -23.96 1.19
C ASP A 24 -13.65 -23.32 1.93
N VAL A 25 -12.43 -23.81 1.69
CA VAL A 25 -11.21 -23.24 2.27
C VAL A 25 -10.92 -21.89 1.63
N THR A 26 -11.01 -21.80 0.30
CA THR A 26 -10.81 -20.55 -0.44
C THR A 26 -11.76 -19.46 0.03
N GLU A 27 -13.05 -19.78 0.14
CA GLU A 27 -14.10 -18.85 0.58
C GLU A 27 -13.90 -18.36 2.01
N ASN A 28 -13.54 -19.26 2.93
CA ASN A 28 -13.31 -18.88 4.32
C ASN A 28 -12.01 -18.09 4.50
N LEU A 29 -10.95 -18.44 3.77
CA LEU A 29 -9.68 -17.71 3.82
C LEU A 29 -9.81 -16.30 3.22
N ALA A 30 -10.58 -16.13 2.13
CA ALA A 30 -10.87 -14.81 1.58
C ALA A 30 -11.56 -13.89 2.61
N ARG A 31 -12.49 -14.43 3.41
CA ARG A 31 -13.16 -13.69 4.50
C ARG A 31 -12.19 -13.31 5.62
N ASP A 32 -11.27 -14.19 5.99
CA ASP A 32 -10.26 -13.87 7.01
C ASP A 32 -9.30 -12.79 6.49
N VAL A 33 -8.85 -12.87 5.24
CA VAL A 33 -8.02 -11.83 4.60
C VAL A 33 -8.73 -10.48 4.60
N GLU A 34 -10.00 -10.44 4.20
CA GLU A 34 -10.80 -9.21 4.24
C GLU A 34 -10.89 -8.63 5.65
N TYR A 35 -11.13 -9.48 6.66
CA TYR A 35 -11.15 -9.07 8.06
C TYR A 35 -9.81 -8.49 8.51
N ARG A 36 -8.68 -9.15 8.18
CA ARG A 36 -7.33 -8.66 8.52
C ARG A 36 -7.01 -7.32 7.87
N ILE A 37 -7.38 -7.13 6.61
CA ILE A 37 -7.23 -5.85 5.92
C ILE A 37 -8.03 -4.75 6.63
N ALA A 38 -9.28 -5.05 7.03
CA ALA A 38 -10.11 -4.11 7.77
C ALA A 38 -9.48 -3.72 9.12
N GLN A 39 -8.93 -4.68 9.87
CA GLN A 39 -8.23 -4.41 11.13
C GLN A 39 -7.04 -3.45 10.94
N VAL A 40 -6.21 -3.66 9.91
CA VAL A 40 -5.08 -2.78 9.60
C VAL A 40 -5.58 -1.37 9.24
N LEU A 41 -6.64 -1.27 8.44
CA LEU A 41 -7.23 0.02 8.06
C LEU A 41 -7.81 0.77 9.26
N GLU A 42 -8.49 0.08 10.18
CA GLU A 42 -9.03 0.70 11.40
C GLU A 42 -7.94 1.31 12.27
N GLU A 43 -6.83 0.61 12.49
CA GLU A 43 -5.68 1.15 13.23
C GLU A 43 -5.01 2.31 12.48
N ALA A 44 -4.83 2.19 11.16
CA ALA A 44 -4.22 3.24 10.35
C ALA A 44 -5.07 4.53 10.36
N LEU A 45 -6.40 4.42 10.35
CA LEU A 45 -7.29 5.57 10.47
C LEU A 45 -7.16 6.30 11.80
N LYS A 46 -6.84 5.60 12.90
CA LYS A 46 -6.53 6.24 14.19
C LYS A 46 -5.27 7.07 14.07
N PHE A 47 -4.19 6.55 13.48
CA PHE A 47 -2.95 7.30 13.25
C PHE A 47 -3.18 8.55 12.38
N MET A 48 -3.96 8.42 11.31
CA MET A 48 -4.32 9.54 10.43
C MET A 48 -5.05 10.63 11.20
N ARG A 49 -6.08 10.25 11.96
CA ARG A 49 -6.92 11.18 12.75
C ARG A 49 -6.13 11.84 13.87
N HIS A 50 -5.30 11.09 14.60
CA HIS A 50 -4.45 11.63 15.67
C HIS A 50 -3.33 12.54 15.13
N SER A 51 -2.90 12.33 13.88
CA SER A 51 -1.98 13.23 13.16
C SER A 51 -2.65 14.47 12.58
N ARG A 52 -3.97 14.67 12.82
CA ARG A 52 -4.78 15.78 12.30
C ARG A 52 -4.78 15.87 10.77
N ARG A 53 -4.70 14.72 10.10
CA ARG A 53 -4.78 14.61 8.63
C ARG A 53 -6.11 13.99 8.23
N THR A 54 -6.54 14.28 7.00
CA THR A 54 -7.71 13.65 6.36
C THR A 54 -7.32 12.70 5.23
N LEU A 55 -6.05 12.73 4.81
CA LEU A 55 -5.49 11.84 3.80
C LEU A 55 -4.71 10.73 4.52
N LEU A 56 -5.10 9.49 4.26
CA LEU A 56 -4.42 8.30 4.76
C LEU A 56 -3.13 8.10 3.97
N THR A 57 -1.99 8.04 4.67
CA THR A 57 -0.67 7.88 4.06
C THR A 57 -0.09 6.50 4.31
N THR A 58 0.93 6.10 3.53
CA THR A 58 1.67 4.84 3.74
C THR A 58 2.28 4.77 5.13
N GLN A 59 2.66 5.91 5.72
CA GLN A 59 3.15 5.99 7.09
C GLN A 59 2.09 5.58 8.13
N ASP A 60 0.82 5.91 7.93
CA ASP A 60 -0.25 5.51 8.86
C ASP A 60 -0.43 3.98 8.86
N ILE A 61 -0.34 3.36 7.68
CA ILE A 61 -0.38 1.90 7.52
C ILE A 61 0.86 1.27 8.17
N ALA A 62 2.05 1.84 7.97
CA ALA A 62 3.27 1.33 8.59
C ALA A 62 3.21 1.35 10.13
N GLN A 63 2.62 2.39 10.72
CA GLN A 63 2.38 2.43 12.17
C GLN A 63 1.33 1.42 12.63
N ALA A 64 0.26 1.23 11.85
CA ALA A 64 -0.76 0.21 12.13
C ALA A 64 -0.17 -1.20 12.15
N LEU A 65 0.64 -1.56 11.14
CA LEU A 65 1.34 -2.85 11.09
C LEU A 65 2.20 -3.07 12.33
N ARG A 66 2.94 -2.03 12.75
CA ARG A 66 3.77 -2.09 13.95
C ARG A 66 2.97 -2.34 15.23
N VAL A 67 1.82 -1.69 15.40
CA VAL A 67 0.95 -1.89 16.58
C VAL A 67 0.27 -3.25 16.58
N LEU A 68 -0.01 -3.80 15.41
CA LEU A 68 -0.60 -5.13 15.23
C LEU A 68 0.45 -6.25 15.24
N ASP A 69 1.71 -5.95 15.56
CA ASP A 69 2.85 -6.87 15.55
C ASP A 69 3.02 -7.61 14.21
N VAL A 70 2.68 -6.94 13.10
CA VAL A 70 2.90 -7.43 11.74
C VAL A 70 4.27 -6.98 11.25
N GLU A 71 4.94 -7.85 10.50
CA GLU A 71 6.22 -7.54 9.86
C GLU A 71 6.12 -6.27 8.99
N PRO A 72 7.11 -5.36 9.08
CA PRO A 72 7.04 -4.09 8.37
C PRO A 72 7.21 -4.28 6.85
N LEU A 73 6.41 -3.53 6.08
CA LEU A 73 6.53 -3.45 4.63
C LEU A 73 7.43 -2.29 4.22
N TYR A 74 8.58 -2.61 3.61
CA TYR A 74 9.56 -1.62 3.13
C TYR A 74 9.31 -1.24 1.67
N GLY A 75 9.86 -0.10 1.24
CA GLY A 75 9.83 0.35 -0.16
C GLY A 75 8.67 1.29 -0.54
N TYR A 76 7.82 1.69 0.41
CA TYR A 76 6.64 2.52 0.17
C TYR A 76 6.81 4.02 0.51
N GLU A 77 8.05 4.49 0.63
CA GLU A 77 8.38 5.90 0.91
C GLU A 77 8.66 6.72 -0.37
N SER A 78 8.73 6.06 -1.52
CA SER A 78 9.02 6.71 -2.80
C SER A 78 7.92 7.70 -3.17
N THR A 79 8.32 8.90 -3.60
CA THR A 79 7.40 9.90 -4.17
C THR A 79 7.06 9.61 -5.63
N ARG A 80 7.63 8.56 -6.24
CA ARG A 80 7.33 8.18 -7.62
C ARG A 80 5.98 7.45 -7.64
N PRO A 81 5.05 7.83 -8.53
CA PRO A 81 3.80 7.11 -8.68
C PRO A 81 4.08 5.70 -9.21
N LEU A 82 3.36 4.71 -8.66
CA LEU A 82 3.38 3.34 -9.16
C LEU A 82 2.79 3.31 -10.58
N ARG A 83 3.46 2.59 -11.48
CA ARG A 83 2.98 2.29 -12.82
C ARG A 83 2.59 0.84 -12.90
N PHE A 84 1.35 0.59 -13.31
CA PHE A 84 0.84 -0.76 -13.49
C PHE A 84 0.81 -1.07 -14.98
N GLY A 85 1.55 -2.11 -15.36
CA GLY A 85 1.45 -2.73 -16.67
C GLY A 85 0.35 -3.79 -16.68
N GLU A 86 -0.23 -4.03 -17.85
CA GLU A 86 -1.20 -5.10 -18.08
C GLU A 86 -0.60 -6.10 -19.08
N ALA A 87 -0.64 -7.38 -18.72
CA ALA A 87 -0.29 -8.50 -19.57
C ALA A 87 -1.50 -9.45 -19.68
N SER A 88 -1.63 -10.16 -20.80
CA SER A 88 -2.68 -11.18 -20.97
C SER A 88 -2.07 -12.56 -20.84
N LEU A 89 -2.59 -13.37 -19.90
CA LEU A 89 -2.23 -14.78 -19.76
C LEU A 89 -3.09 -15.69 -20.66
N GLY A 90 -4.11 -15.12 -21.29
CA GLY A 90 -5.08 -15.80 -22.13
C GLY A 90 -6.37 -14.98 -22.29
N PRO A 91 -7.35 -15.48 -23.05
CA PRO A 91 -8.61 -14.78 -23.26
C PRO A 91 -9.34 -14.50 -21.94
N GLY A 92 -9.51 -13.21 -21.59
CA GLY A 92 -10.29 -12.78 -20.43
C GLY A 92 -9.58 -12.83 -19.08
N GLN A 93 -8.26 -13.11 -19.03
CA GLN A 93 -7.47 -13.09 -17.80
C GLN A 93 -6.37 -12.01 -17.88
N PRO A 94 -6.68 -10.77 -17.46
CA PRO A 94 -5.69 -9.72 -17.34
C PRO A 94 -4.83 -9.95 -16.09
N LEU A 95 -3.51 -9.91 -16.28
CA LEU A 95 -2.50 -9.93 -15.22
C LEU A 95 -1.92 -8.52 -15.09
N PHE A 96 -1.99 -7.94 -13.90
CA PHE A 96 -1.37 -6.66 -13.63
C PHE A 96 -0.04 -6.86 -12.92
N TYR A 97 0.97 -6.11 -13.33
CA TYR A 97 2.28 -6.10 -12.68
C TYR A 97 2.74 -4.67 -12.44
N VAL A 98 3.57 -4.48 -11.42
CA VAL A 98 4.23 -3.19 -11.19
C VAL A 98 5.43 -3.13 -12.11
N GLU A 99 5.51 -2.07 -12.92
CA GLU A 99 6.68 -1.81 -13.74
C GLU A 99 7.86 -1.43 -12.82
N ASP A 100 8.96 -2.17 -12.92
CA ASP A 100 10.21 -1.81 -12.25
C ASP A 100 11.08 -1.00 -13.20
N GLU A 101 11.40 0.24 -12.83
CA GLU A 101 12.23 1.13 -13.63
C GLU A 101 13.69 0.98 -13.17
N GLU A 102 14.52 0.38 -14.02
CA GLU A 102 15.96 0.32 -13.77
C GLU A 102 16.56 1.73 -13.77
N VAL A 103 17.26 2.08 -12.69
CA VAL A 103 17.93 3.38 -12.54
C VAL A 103 19.44 3.19 -12.63
N ASP A 104 20.06 3.92 -13.55
CA ASP A 104 21.50 4.01 -13.65
C ASP A 104 22.09 4.71 -12.42
N PHE A 105 23.03 4.05 -11.74
CA PHE A 105 23.67 4.57 -10.55
C PHE A 105 24.42 5.88 -10.80
N GLU A 106 25.03 6.07 -11.97
CA GLU A 106 25.72 7.34 -12.28
C GLU A 106 24.72 8.49 -12.33
N LYS A 107 23.52 8.27 -12.86
CA LYS A 107 22.46 9.30 -12.89
C LYS A 107 21.94 9.60 -11.48
N LEU A 108 21.79 8.58 -10.65
CA LEU A 108 21.31 8.74 -9.28
C LEU A 108 22.31 9.52 -8.41
N ILE A 109 23.60 9.19 -8.52
CA ILE A 109 24.68 9.86 -7.77
C ILE A 109 24.82 11.32 -8.20
N ASN A 110 24.70 11.60 -9.50
CA ASN A 110 24.85 12.94 -10.04
C ASN A 110 23.55 13.76 -10.01
N ALA A 111 22.47 13.23 -9.41
CA ALA A 111 21.20 13.94 -9.30
C ALA A 111 21.32 15.17 -8.38
N PRO A 112 20.71 16.32 -8.74
CA PRO A 112 20.76 17.51 -7.91
C PRO A 112 19.98 17.30 -6.60
N LEU A 113 20.46 17.92 -5.52
CA LEU A 113 19.79 17.88 -4.22
C LEU A 113 18.39 18.53 -4.30
N PRO A 114 17.40 18.00 -3.58
CA PRO A 114 16.07 18.58 -3.54
C PRO A 114 16.09 19.96 -2.84
N LYS A 115 15.11 20.79 -3.18
CA LYS A 115 14.95 22.11 -2.55
C LYS A 115 14.44 21.94 -1.11
N VAL A 116 15.01 22.70 -0.20
CA VAL A 116 14.55 22.74 1.21
C VAL A 116 13.40 23.75 1.33
N PRO A 117 12.26 23.36 1.94
CA PRO A 117 11.17 24.30 2.24
C PRO A 117 11.62 25.42 3.18
N ARG A 118 10.86 26.52 3.22
CA ARG A 118 11.07 27.57 4.23
C ARG A 118 10.75 27.04 5.62
N GLU A 119 11.39 27.63 6.63
CA GLU A 119 11.06 27.37 8.03
C GLU A 119 9.61 27.75 8.36
N ILE A 120 9.06 27.12 9.38
CA ILE A 120 7.68 27.31 9.81
C ILE A 120 7.53 28.70 10.44
N SER A 121 6.62 29.50 9.89
CA SER A 121 6.20 30.80 10.45
C SER A 121 4.67 30.90 10.46
N PHE A 122 4.10 31.64 11.40
CA PHE A 122 2.66 31.92 11.43
C PHE A 122 2.39 33.36 10.97
N THR A 123 1.24 33.59 10.34
CA THR A 123 0.75 34.94 9.98
C THR A 123 -0.58 35.16 10.66
N GLY A 124 -0.67 36.13 11.56
CA GLY A 124 -1.91 36.57 12.18
C GLY A 124 -2.50 37.78 11.46
N ILE A 125 -3.83 37.90 11.45
CA ILE A 125 -4.52 39.15 11.06
C ILE A 125 -4.60 40.05 12.29
N GLY A 126 -3.96 41.22 12.22
CA GLY A 126 -4.12 42.27 13.23
C GLY A 126 -5.51 42.89 13.14
N ILE A 127 -6.38 42.59 14.12
CA ILE A 127 -7.65 43.28 14.27
C ILE A 127 -7.34 44.61 14.97
N PHE A 128 -7.14 45.69 14.21
CA PHE A 128 -7.11 47.04 14.75
C PHE A 128 -8.48 47.34 15.38
N ARG A 129 -8.48 47.63 16.69
CA ARG A 129 -9.62 48.19 17.42
C ARG A 129 -9.65 49.70 17.26
#